data_AF-A0A931SD76-F1
#
_entry.id   AF-A0A931SD76-F1
#
_cell.length_a   1.000
_cell.length_b   1.000
_cell.length_c   1.000
_cell.angle_alpha   90.00
_cell.angle_beta   90.00
_cell.angle_gamma   90.00
#
_symmetry.space_group_name_H-M   'P 1'
#
loop_
_entity.id
_entity.type
_entity.pdbx_description
1 polymer ?
#
loop_
_entity_poly.entity_id
_entity_poly.type
_entity_poly.pdbx_seq_one_letter_code
_entity_poly.pdbx_strand_id
1 'polypeptide(L)'
;MGRATTGMRGIKLEAGDEVIGMEVFSKAEAKISDKRKKMFRDILTIAEKGMGKRTPIHLFPIQKRSGKGVKVAVFRDRKNQSGGYYQ
;
A
#
# COMPACT_ATOMS: atom_id res chain seq x y z
N MET A 1 -13.70 -13.14 -18.06
CA MET A 1 -13.29 -11.95 -18.85
C MET A 1 -12.13 -12.36 -19.74
N GLY A 2 -12.17 -12.03 -21.03
CA GLY A 2 -11.05 -12.24 -21.94
C GLY A 2 -9.94 -11.21 -21.70
N ARG A 3 -8.76 -11.43 -22.28
CA ARG A 3 -7.61 -10.50 -22.15
C ARG A 3 -7.88 -9.12 -22.78
N ALA A 4 -8.76 -9.04 -23.76
CA ALA A 4 -9.12 -7.82 -24.48
C ALA A 4 -10.31 -7.07 -23.82
N THR A 5 -10.26 -6.86 -22.51
CA THR A 5 -11.24 -6.01 -21.80
C THR A 5 -10.52 -4.91 -21.05
N THR A 6 -11.24 -3.82 -20.76
CA THR A 6 -10.71 -2.68 -19.95
C THR A 6 -10.53 -3.04 -18.47
N GLY A 7 -10.89 -4.26 -18.07
CA GLY A 7 -10.87 -4.69 -16.67
C GLY A 7 -11.99 -4.09 -15.83
N MET A 8 -11.78 -4.04 -14.52
CA MET A 8 -12.73 -3.49 -13.55
C MET A 8 -12.02 -2.52 -12.60
N ARG A 9 -12.75 -1.56 -12.05
CA ARG A 9 -12.21 -0.61 -11.08
C ARG A 9 -11.70 -1.33 -9.82
N GLY A 10 -10.44 -1.10 -9.48
CA GLY A 10 -9.78 -1.60 -8.26
C GLY A 10 -9.94 -0.64 -7.08
N ILE A 11 -9.47 0.60 -7.25
CA ILE A 11 -9.51 1.69 -6.27
C ILE A 11 -10.15 2.94 -6.91
N LYS A 12 -10.75 3.81 -6.10
CA LYS A 12 -11.25 5.11 -6.50
C LYS A 12 -10.20 6.17 -6.18
N LEU A 13 -9.70 6.85 -7.19
CA LEU A 13 -8.72 7.94 -7.09
C LEU A 13 -9.42 9.31 -7.11
N GLU A 14 -8.81 10.29 -6.46
CA GLU A 14 -9.20 11.70 -6.60
C GLU A 14 -8.51 12.32 -7.82
N ALA A 15 -8.91 13.55 -8.18
CA ALA A 15 -8.34 14.21 -9.34
C ALA A 15 -6.85 14.52 -9.10
N GLY A 16 -5.99 14.05 -9.99
CA GLY A 16 -4.53 14.21 -9.89
C GLY A 16 -3.82 13.07 -9.15
N ASP A 17 -4.55 12.13 -8.55
CA ASP A 17 -3.95 10.93 -7.96
C ASP A 17 -3.73 9.84 -9.02
N GLU A 18 -2.73 9.00 -8.79
CA GLU A 18 -2.43 7.82 -9.60
C GLU A 18 -2.08 6.60 -8.75
N VAL A 19 -2.21 5.40 -9.33
CA VAL A 19 -1.72 4.17 -8.68
C VAL A 19 -0.23 4.03 -8.95
N ILE A 20 0.57 4.06 -7.88
CA ILE A 20 2.03 3.92 -7.97
C ILE A 20 2.53 2.48 -7.81
N GLY A 21 1.67 1.55 -7.37
CA GLY A 21 2.05 0.16 -7.15
C GLY A 21 0.91 -0.71 -6.62
N MET A 22 1.12 -2.01 -6.68
CA MET A 22 0.21 -3.03 -6.14
C MET A 22 1.03 -4.21 -5.65
N GLU A 23 0.72 -4.69 -4.45
CA GLU A 23 1.37 -5.85 -3.84
C GLU A 23 0.29 -6.85 -3.40
N VAL A 24 0.60 -8.15 -3.46
CA VAL A 24 -0.34 -9.21 -3.09
C VAL A 24 0.21 -10.00 -1.92
N PHE A 25 -0.51 -9.97 -0.80
CA PHE A 25 -0.15 -10.74 0.38
C PHE A 25 -0.99 -12.03 0.45
N SER A 26 -0.31 -13.18 0.49
CA SER A 26 -0.97 -14.46 0.76
C SER A 26 -1.61 -14.46 2.16
N LYS A 27 -2.74 -15.13 2.34
CA LYS A 27 -3.30 -15.33 3.69
C LYS A 27 -2.37 -16.16 4.57
N ALA A 28 -1.71 -17.16 4.00
CA ALA A 28 -0.78 -18.02 4.71
C ALA A 28 0.54 -17.29 4.95
N GLU A 29 1.04 -17.35 6.18
CA GLU A 29 2.42 -16.97 6.47
C GLU A 29 3.37 -17.99 5.83
N ALA A 30 4.38 -17.50 5.11
CA ALA A 30 5.39 -18.39 4.56
C ALA A 30 6.18 -19.02 5.70
N LYS A 31 6.20 -20.35 5.77
CA LYS A 31 7.02 -21.07 6.74
C LYS A 31 8.47 -21.01 6.27
N ILE A 32 9.32 -20.34 7.05
CA ILE A 32 10.75 -20.32 6.79
C ILE A 32 11.36 -21.56 7.44
N SER A 33 12.00 -22.43 6.66
CA SER A 33 12.71 -23.60 7.15
C SER A 33 14.11 -23.26 7.71
N ASP A 34 14.77 -22.23 7.17
CA ASP A 34 16.08 -21.75 7.66
C ASP A 34 15.91 -20.70 8.77
N LYS A 35 16.25 -21.07 10.01
CA LYS A 35 16.14 -20.21 11.19
C LYS A 35 16.99 -18.93 11.15
N ARG A 36 17.95 -18.82 10.22
CA ARG A 36 18.76 -17.59 10.04
C ARG A 36 18.03 -16.51 9.23
N LYS A 37 16.99 -16.88 8.47
CA LYS A 37 16.23 -15.93 7.65
C LYS A 37 15.07 -15.35 8.46
N LYS A 38 14.91 -14.02 8.40
CA LYS A 38 13.73 -13.32 8.91
C LYS A 38 12.85 -12.93 7.74
N MET A 39 11.54 -13.16 7.85
CA MET A 39 10.56 -12.63 6.92
C MET A 39 9.81 -11.51 7.61
N PHE A 40 9.63 -10.42 6.88
CA PHE A 40 8.79 -9.30 7.29
C PHE A 40 7.56 -9.29 6.42
N ARG A 41 6.40 -9.06 7.03
CA ARG A 41 5.13 -8.86 6.34
C ARG A 41 4.68 -7.43 6.58
N ASP A 42 5.51 -6.51 6.11
CA ASP A 42 5.34 -5.08 6.32
C ASP A 42 5.26 -4.36 4.99
N ILE A 43 4.48 -3.28 4.95
CA ILE A 43 4.54 -2.30 3.86
C ILE A 43 5.52 -1.20 4.28
N LEU A 44 6.56 -1.00 3.47
CA LEU A 44 7.47 0.14 3.58
C LEU A 44 7.05 1.20 2.57
N THR A 45 6.59 2.34 3.07
CA THR A 45 6.26 3.50 2.23
C THR A 45 7.36 4.53 2.35
N ILE A 46 7.86 5.03 1.22
CA ILE A 46 8.85 6.08 1.15
C ILE A 46 8.24 7.27 0.38
N ALA A 47 8.29 8.44 0.98
CA ALA A 47 7.90 9.70 0.35
C ALA A 47 9.08 10.32 -0.40
N GLU A 48 8.80 11.24 -1.33
CA GLU A 48 9.77 11.87 -2.22
C GLU A 48 10.99 12.49 -1.51
N LYS A 49 10.80 12.98 -0.28
CA LYS A 49 11.86 13.60 0.54
C LYS A 49 12.64 12.59 1.40
N GLY A 50 12.56 11.30 1.08
CA GLY A 50 13.27 10.23 1.79
C GLY A 50 12.67 9.88 3.16
N MET A 51 11.48 10.39 3.51
CA MET A 51 10.79 9.98 4.73
C MET A 51 10.13 8.62 4.54
N GLY A 52 10.43 7.69 5.45
CA GLY A 52 9.92 6.31 5.39
C GLY A 52 9.03 5.96 6.57
N LYS A 53 8.02 5.12 6.35
CA LYS A 53 7.25 4.46 7.41
C LYS A 53 7.06 2.99 7.08
N ARG A 54 7.39 2.11 8.03
CA ARG A 54 7.15 0.67 7.94
C ARG A 54 5.94 0.29 8.79
N THR A 55 4.96 -0.36 8.18
CA THR A 55 3.68 -0.72 8.83
C THR A 55 3.36 -2.20 8.58
N PRO A 56 3.15 -3.03 9.62
CA PRO A 56 2.70 -4.41 9.47
C PRO A 56 1.39 -4.51 8.68
N ILE A 57 1.29 -5.49 7.78
CA ILE A 57 0.12 -5.63 6.89
C ILE A 57 -1.20 -5.83 7.65
N HIS A 58 -1.16 -6.46 8.83
CA HIS A 58 -2.36 -6.76 9.60
C HIS A 58 -3.01 -5.51 10.21
N LEU A 59 -2.31 -4.36 10.19
CA LEU A 59 -2.87 -3.08 10.61
C LEU A 59 -3.68 -2.41 9.51
N PHE A 60 -3.59 -2.89 8.26
CA PHE A 60 -4.43 -2.40 7.18
C PHE A 60 -5.78 -3.12 7.20
N PRO A 61 -6.90 -2.41 7.39
CA PRO A 61 -8.21 -3.02 7.37
C PRO A 61 -8.56 -3.53 5.97
N ILE A 62 -9.27 -4.66 5.91
CA ILE A 62 -9.78 -5.19 4.65
C ILE A 62 -10.78 -4.19 4.05
N GLN A 63 -10.52 -3.74 2.81
CA GLN A 63 -11.37 -2.80 2.09
C GLN A 63 -12.17 -3.51 0.98
N LYS A 64 -13.34 -2.96 0.65
CA LYS A 64 -14.09 -3.36 -0.54
C LYS A 64 -13.45 -2.76 -1.78
N ARG A 65 -13.52 -3.49 -2.90
CA ARG A 65 -13.09 -3.01 -4.22
C ARG A 65 -13.88 -1.76 -4.62
N SER A 66 -13.24 -0.86 -5.36
CA SER A 66 -13.72 0.48 -5.77
C SER A 66 -13.90 1.49 -4.62
N GLY A 67 -13.38 1.18 -3.42
CA GLY A 67 -13.27 2.14 -2.32
C GLY A 67 -12.13 3.15 -2.53
N LYS A 68 -12.05 4.17 -1.66
CA LYS A 68 -10.97 5.17 -1.68
C LYS A 68 -9.64 4.68 -1.07
N GLY A 69 -9.65 3.56 -0.36
CA GLY A 69 -8.49 3.10 0.42
C GLY A 69 -8.36 3.79 1.78
N VAL A 70 -7.23 3.57 2.44
CA VAL A 70 -6.91 4.15 3.76
C VAL A 70 -5.59 4.93 3.71
N LYS A 71 -5.46 5.97 4.53
CA LYS A 71 -4.20 6.74 4.62
C LYS A 71 -3.11 5.90 5.27
N VAL A 72 -1.99 5.73 4.58
CA VAL A 72 -0.82 4.95 5.06
C VAL A 72 0.05 5.80 5.98
N ALA A 73 0.30 7.03 5.55
CA ALA A 73 1.16 7.97 6.23
C ALA A 73 0.71 9.41 5.93
N VAL A 74 0.88 10.26 6.94
CA VAL A 74 0.80 11.71 6.79
C VAL A 74 2.20 12.22 7.06
N PHE A 75 2.87 12.69 6.01
CA PHE A 75 4.15 13.35 6.16
C PHE A 75 3.91 14.85 6.21
N ARG A 76 4.41 15.49 7.27
CA ARG A 76 4.38 16.95 7.38
C ARG A 76 5.74 17.47 6.95
N ASP A 77 5.76 18.30 5.93
CA ASP A 77 6.94 19.11 5.65
C ASP A 77 7.10 20.20 6.74
N ARG A 78 8.33 20.55 7.10
CA ARG A 78 8.62 21.70 7.97
C ARG A 78 8.09 23.02 7.39
N LYS A 79 7.77 23.05 6.09
CA LYS A 79 7.14 24.18 5.36
C LYS A 79 5.63 24.01 5.06
N ASN A 80 4.89 23.25 5.87
CA ASN A 80 3.41 23.23 5.84
C ASN A 80 2.74 22.66 4.56
N GLN A 81 3.36 21.69 3.89
CA GLN A 81 2.66 20.89 2.86
C GLN A 81 2.42 19.47 3.39
N SER A 82 1.15 19.07 3.45
CA SER A 82 0.71 17.74 3.87
C SER A 82 0.27 16.93 2.66
N GLY A 83 1.16 16.05 2.17
CA GLY A 83 0.81 14.99 1.23
C GLY A 83 0.29 13.77 2.00
N GLY A 84 -0.87 13.25 1.62
CA GLY A 84 -1.42 12.00 2.15
C GLY A 84 -1.24 10.88 1.14
N TYR A 85 -0.60 9.79 1.55
CA TYR A 85 -0.48 8.59 0.70
C TYR A 85 -1.58 7.60 1.06
N TYR A 86 -2.28 7.07 0.06
CA TYR A 86 -3.37 6.10 0.22
C TYR A 86 -2.95 4.71 -0.27
N GLN A 87 -3.48 3.67 0.38
CA GLN A 87 -3.34 2.25 0.04
C GLN A 87 -4.70 1.61 -0.22
#